data_AF-A0A7G9P249-F1
#
_entry.id   AF-A0A7G9P249-F1
#
_cell.length_a   1.000
_cell.length_b   1.000
_cell.length_c   1.000
_cell.angle_alpha   90.00
_cell.angle_beta   90.00
_cell.angle_gamma   90.00
#
_symmetry.space_group_name_H-M   'P 1'
#
loop_
_entity.id
_entity.type
_entity.pdbx_description
1 polymer ?
#
loop_
_entity_poly.entity_id
_entity_poly.type
_entity_poly.pdbx_seq_one_letter_code
_entity_poly.pdbx_strand_id
1 'polypeptide(L)'
;MLKVSKDAALERLQEIHKAMPRQLTWQDPRFTKWKALAAARLESVFGEDGRAVEEFNKIYFSPGVFTQDEQKNEEYARKGYQSGVRKSDDFFAAWEQRIKDYEPEPAGPAAEPAEAKDIAASDAKVFIVHGHDDGLKNEVARMLEKLDINAIILHEQANKGATTIEKLETNAADVDFAIVLLTPDDMGYSVSKGEGSKQPRARQNVVLELGFFYGMLGRSKVCAIIKGDIEQPSDYLGSLYIAYDEPGAWKYLVGKELIAAGIGIDLHRL
;
A
#
# COMPACT_ATOMS: atom_id res chain seq x y z
N MET A 1 -6.81 -4.79 5.52
CA MET A 1 -8.25 -4.58 5.22
C MET A 1 -8.73 -5.76 4.39
N LEU A 2 -9.90 -6.33 4.68
CA LEU A 2 -10.40 -7.49 3.92
C LEU A 2 -10.79 -7.05 2.49
N LYS A 3 -10.40 -7.84 1.48
CA LYS A 3 -10.75 -7.61 0.06
C LYS A 3 -12.11 -8.19 -0.31
N VAL A 4 -12.72 -8.95 0.58
CA VAL A 4 -14.04 -9.57 0.43
C VAL A 4 -14.84 -9.39 1.73
N SER A 5 -16.15 -9.69 1.69
CA SER A 5 -16.97 -9.66 2.90
C SER A 5 -16.39 -10.58 3.98
N LYS A 6 -16.68 -10.24 5.25
CA LYS A 6 -16.25 -11.00 6.43
C LYS A 6 -16.63 -12.48 6.35
N ASP A 7 -17.86 -12.77 5.93
CA ASP A 7 -18.34 -14.15 5.77
C ASP A 7 -17.60 -14.90 4.67
N ALA A 8 -17.40 -14.27 3.50
CA ALA A 8 -16.65 -14.87 2.40
C ALA A 8 -15.17 -15.07 2.74
N ALA A 9 -14.58 -14.16 3.52
CA ALA A 9 -13.22 -14.31 4.02
C ALA A 9 -13.11 -15.52 4.96
N LEU A 10 -14.04 -15.65 5.90
CA LEU A 10 -14.07 -16.74 6.87
C LEU A 10 -14.26 -18.10 6.18
N GLU A 11 -15.23 -18.20 5.27
CA GLU A 11 -15.50 -19.41 4.51
C GLU A 11 -14.26 -19.86 3.73
N ARG A 12 -13.61 -18.94 3.01
CA ARG A 12 -12.41 -19.22 2.22
C ARG A 12 -11.24 -19.73 3.06
N LEU A 13 -11.03 -19.15 4.25
CA LEU A 13 -9.98 -19.61 5.18
C LEU A 13 -10.29 -21.00 5.72
N GLN A 14 -11.55 -21.24 6.10
CA GLN A 14 -11.99 -22.53 6.63
C GLN A 14 -11.89 -23.65 5.59
N GLU A 15 -12.27 -23.38 4.35
CA GLU A 15 -12.14 -24.34 3.25
C GLU A 15 -10.70 -24.78 3.05
N ILE A 16 -9.77 -23.82 2.96
CA ILE A 16 -8.37 -24.14 2.69
C ILE A 16 -7.66 -24.74 3.90
N HIS A 17 -8.06 -24.35 5.11
CA HIS A 17 -7.59 -24.95 6.36
C HIS A 17 -8.03 -26.42 6.46
N LYS A 18 -9.30 -26.70 6.17
CA LYS A 18 -9.84 -28.07 6.15
C LYS A 18 -9.17 -28.96 5.09
N ALA A 19 -8.78 -28.37 3.96
CA ALA A 19 -8.10 -29.08 2.87
C ALA A 19 -6.60 -29.36 3.15
N MET A 20 -6.04 -28.91 4.28
CA MET A 20 -4.63 -29.10 4.61
C MET A 20 -4.26 -30.58 4.75
N PRO A 21 -3.27 -31.08 3.98
CA PRO A 21 -2.80 -32.45 4.13
C PRO A 21 -2.07 -32.65 5.46
N ARG A 22 -2.62 -33.48 6.36
CA ARG A 22 -2.07 -33.68 7.72
C ARG A 22 -1.05 -34.82 7.84
N GLN A 23 -1.05 -35.76 6.89
CA GLN A 23 -0.25 -36.99 6.95
C GLN A 23 0.59 -37.18 5.68
N LEU A 24 1.40 -36.18 5.32
CA LEU A 24 2.31 -36.21 4.16
C LEU A 24 3.72 -35.71 4.55
N THR A 25 4.57 -35.44 3.56
CA THR A 25 5.85 -34.73 3.71
C THR A 25 5.83 -33.43 2.91
N TRP A 26 6.76 -32.50 3.18
CA TRP A 26 6.82 -31.21 2.48
C TRP A 26 7.22 -31.34 1.00
N GLN A 27 7.72 -32.51 0.60
CA GLN A 27 8.10 -32.82 -0.78
C GLN A 27 6.94 -33.45 -1.58
N ASP A 28 5.84 -33.83 -0.91
CA ASP A 28 4.69 -34.41 -1.60
C ASP A 28 4.01 -33.36 -2.49
N PRO A 29 3.79 -33.63 -3.79
CA PRO A 29 3.17 -32.67 -4.71
C PRO A 29 1.80 -32.17 -4.27
N ARG A 30 1.03 -32.98 -3.52
CA ARG A 30 -0.27 -32.59 -2.98
C ARG A 30 -0.12 -31.52 -1.92
N PHE A 31 0.91 -31.60 -1.09
CA PHE A 31 1.24 -30.56 -0.11
C PHE A 31 1.71 -29.29 -0.82
N THR A 32 2.62 -29.37 -1.78
CA THR A 32 3.10 -28.20 -2.53
C THR A 32 1.95 -27.48 -3.23
N LYS A 33 1.04 -28.24 -3.86
CA LYS A 33 -0.17 -27.69 -4.49
C LYS A 33 -1.07 -27.00 -3.46
N TRP A 34 -1.33 -27.65 -2.33
CA TRP A 34 -2.12 -27.04 -1.25
C TRP A 34 -1.47 -25.75 -0.73
N LYS A 35 -0.16 -25.74 -0.50
CA LYS A 35 0.57 -24.57 0.02
C LYS A 35 0.47 -23.38 -0.93
N ALA A 36 0.59 -23.60 -2.24
CA ALA A 36 0.40 -22.57 -3.26
C ALA A 36 -1.06 -22.06 -3.31
N LEU A 37 -2.04 -22.96 -3.28
CA LEU A 37 -3.46 -22.58 -3.23
C LEU A 37 -3.81 -21.79 -1.96
N ALA A 38 -3.19 -22.13 -0.83
CA ALA A 38 -3.36 -21.42 0.43
C ALA A 38 -2.79 -20.00 0.38
N ALA A 39 -1.59 -19.82 -0.17
CA ALA A 39 -1.03 -18.49 -0.40
C ALA A 39 -1.96 -17.65 -1.29
N ALA A 40 -2.33 -18.15 -2.48
CA ALA A 40 -3.23 -17.44 -3.39
C ALA A 40 -4.60 -17.12 -2.77
N ARG A 41 -5.13 -18.01 -1.92
CA ARG A 41 -6.40 -17.75 -1.23
C ARG A 41 -6.26 -16.65 -0.18
N LEU A 42 -5.18 -16.67 0.60
CA LEU A 42 -4.87 -15.61 1.55
C LEU A 42 -4.68 -14.28 0.82
N GLU A 43 -3.99 -14.26 -0.32
CA GLU A 43 -3.85 -13.07 -1.17
C GLU A 43 -5.22 -12.57 -1.66
N SER A 44 -6.12 -13.47 -2.06
CA SER A 44 -7.48 -13.08 -2.48
C SER A 44 -8.33 -12.46 -1.35
N VAL A 45 -8.03 -12.78 -0.09
CA VAL A 45 -8.76 -12.29 1.08
C VAL A 45 -8.12 -11.03 1.66
N PHE A 46 -6.79 -10.95 1.64
CA PHE A 46 -6.01 -9.92 2.35
C PHE A 46 -5.19 -9.00 1.42
N GLY A 47 -5.08 -9.31 0.13
CA GLY A 47 -4.19 -8.67 -0.85
C GLY A 47 -2.84 -9.41 -0.99
N GLU A 48 -2.17 -9.21 -2.13
CA GLU A 48 -0.86 -9.83 -2.47
C GLU A 48 0.22 -9.50 -1.42
N ASP A 49 0.20 -8.28 -0.88
CA ASP A 49 1.12 -7.81 0.18
C ASP A 49 0.53 -7.91 1.60
N GLY A 50 -0.48 -8.75 1.80
CA GLY A 50 -1.12 -8.92 3.09
C GLY A 50 -0.20 -9.58 4.12
N ARG A 51 -0.12 -9.01 5.34
CA ARG A 51 0.57 -9.61 6.51
C ARG A 51 0.25 -11.10 6.72
N ALA A 52 -0.96 -11.54 6.37
CA ALA A 52 -1.37 -12.94 6.43
C ALA A 52 -0.54 -13.84 5.50
N VAL A 53 -0.29 -13.39 4.27
CA VAL A 53 0.49 -14.12 3.25
C VAL A 53 1.94 -14.25 3.71
N GLU A 54 2.52 -13.16 4.21
CA GLU A 54 3.88 -13.15 4.73
C GLU A 54 4.03 -14.08 5.96
N GLU A 55 3.15 -13.95 6.95
CA GLU A 55 3.14 -14.81 8.15
C GLU A 55 2.96 -16.29 7.78
N PHE A 56 2.08 -16.60 6.82
CA PHE A 56 1.87 -17.97 6.35
C PHE A 56 3.09 -18.55 5.63
N ASN A 57 3.79 -17.75 4.83
CA ASN A 57 4.98 -18.17 4.09
C ASN A 57 6.17 -18.43 5.02
N LYS A 58 6.21 -17.83 6.21
CA LYS A 58 7.23 -18.10 7.24
C LYS A 58 7.05 -19.43 7.98
N ILE A 59 5.95 -20.16 7.75
CA ILE A 59 5.74 -21.47 8.36
C ILE A 59 6.58 -22.53 7.63
N TYR A 60 7.61 -23.02 8.31
CA TYR A 60 8.48 -24.08 7.81
C TYR A 60 7.89 -25.48 8.05
N PHE A 61 7.95 -26.33 7.02
CA PHE A 61 7.49 -27.72 7.05
C PHE A 61 8.64 -28.73 6.85
N SER A 62 9.85 -28.24 6.57
CA SER A 62 11.06 -29.05 6.43
C SER A 62 11.84 -29.12 7.75
N PRO A 63 12.68 -30.15 7.95
CA PRO A 63 13.59 -30.22 9.07
C PRO A 63 14.65 -29.13 8.96
N GLY A 64 15.08 -28.61 10.11
CA GLY A 64 16.17 -27.63 10.20
C GLY A 64 17.56 -28.27 10.28
N VAL A 65 17.65 -29.60 10.37
CA VAL A 65 18.89 -30.35 10.54
C VAL A 65 18.83 -31.62 9.69
N PHE A 66 19.93 -31.91 9.00
CA PHE A 66 20.16 -33.16 8.26
C PHE A 66 21.41 -33.85 8.81
N THR A 67 21.37 -35.18 8.86
CA THR A 67 22.47 -36.02 9.38
C THR A 67 22.86 -37.08 8.35
N GLN A 68 23.95 -37.81 8.59
CA GLN A 68 24.33 -38.95 7.74
C GLN A 68 23.44 -40.20 7.99
N ASP A 69 22.58 -40.15 9.01
CA ASP A 69 21.68 -41.24 9.40
C ASP A 69 20.31 -41.04 8.72
N GLU A 70 20.01 -41.91 7.76
CA GLU A 70 18.81 -41.82 6.93
C GLU A 70 17.52 -42.00 7.74
N GLN A 71 17.52 -42.90 8.73
CA GLN A 71 16.37 -43.12 9.61
C GLN A 71 16.09 -41.89 10.48
N LYS A 72 17.14 -41.24 10.99
CA LYS A 72 16.98 -39.96 11.72
C LYS A 72 16.48 -38.85 10.81
N ASN A 73 16.92 -38.80 9.55
CA ASN A 73 16.42 -37.82 8.60
C ASN A 73 14.94 -38.00 8.31
N GLU A 74 14.45 -39.24 8.14
CA GLU A 74 13.01 -39.53 8.01
C GLU A 74 12.22 -39.13 9.27
N GLU A 75 12.79 -39.35 10.45
CA GLU A 75 12.17 -38.94 11.71
C GLU A 75 12.10 -37.41 11.83
N TYR A 76 13.19 -36.70 11.55
CA TYR A 76 13.24 -35.23 11.55
C TYR A 76 12.32 -34.65 10.50
N ALA A 77 12.24 -35.29 9.33
CA ALA A 77 11.31 -34.95 8.28
C ALA A 77 9.86 -34.96 8.80
N ARG A 78 9.45 -36.09 9.37
CA ARG A 78 8.11 -36.25 9.94
C ARG A 78 7.83 -35.23 11.04
N LYS A 79 8.79 -34.99 11.95
CA LYS A 79 8.65 -34.01 13.04
C LYS A 79 8.54 -32.58 12.50
N GLY A 80 9.35 -32.21 11.51
CA GLY A 80 9.32 -30.91 10.86
C GLY A 80 7.98 -30.64 10.19
N TYR A 81 7.47 -31.63 9.44
CA TYR A 81 6.16 -31.53 8.80
C TYR A 81 5.02 -31.38 9.80
N GLN A 82 4.99 -32.24 10.83
CA GLN A 82 3.99 -32.15 11.90
C GLN A 82 4.05 -30.82 12.66
N SER A 83 5.26 -30.26 12.83
CA SER A 83 5.43 -28.93 13.42
C SER A 83 4.82 -27.84 12.54
N GLY A 84 5.08 -27.87 11.22
CA GLY A 84 4.48 -26.94 10.26
C GLY A 84 2.95 -27.05 10.20
N VAL A 85 2.41 -28.27 10.27
CA VAL A 85 0.95 -28.51 10.36
C VAL A 85 0.35 -27.86 11.61
N ARG A 86 0.95 -28.08 12.79
CA ARG A 86 0.46 -27.44 14.04
C ARG A 86 0.50 -25.92 13.96
N LYS A 87 1.62 -25.35 13.48
CA LYS A 87 1.75 -23.90 13.28
C LYS A 87 0.73 -23.35 12.29
N SER A 88 0.36 -24.14 11.28
CA SER A 88 -0.68 -23.76 10.32
C SER A 88 -2.06 -23.79 10.96
N ASP A 89 -2.36 -24.79 11.80
CA ASP A 89 -3.60 -24.83 12.60
C ASP A 89 -3.71 -23.57 13.48
N ASP A 90 -2.64 -23.22 14.20
CA ASP A 90 -2.59 -22.01 15.04
C ASP A 90 -2.75 -20.73 14.22
N PHE A 91 -2.10 -20.67 13.04
CA PHE A 91 -2.21 -19.55 12.12
C PHE A 91 -3.65 -19.35 11.64
N PHE A 92 -4.29 -20.40 11.11
CA PHE A 92 -5.67 -20.28 10.61
C PHE A 92 -6.64 -19.94 11.73
N ALA A 93 -6.52 -20.56 12.91
CA ALA A 93 -7.36 -20.22 14.06
C ALA A 93 -7.22 -18.75 14.48
N ALA A 94 -5.99 -18.23 14.54
CA ALA A 94 -5.73 -16.83 14.89
C ALA A 94 -6.29 -15.86 13.83
N TRP A 95 -6.14 -16.17 12.55
CA TRP A 95 -6.62 -15.33 11.46
C TRP A 95 -8.14 -15.38 11.29
N GLU A 96 -8.77 -16.54 11.51
CA GLU A 96 -10.23 -16.65 11.60
C GLU A 96 -10.77 -15.81 12.75
N GLN A 97 -10.11 -15.86 13.92
CA GLN A 97 -10.50 -15.04 15.07
C GLN A 97 -10.33 -13.54 14.77
N ARG A 98 -9.24 -13.13 14.12
CA ARG A 98 -9.05 -11.75 13.66
C ARG A 98 -10.11 -11.30 12.65
N ILE A 99 -10.56 -12.18 11.75
CA ILE A 99 -11.69 -11.87 10.86
C ILE A 99 -12.98 -11.70 11.67
N LYS A 100 -13.24 -12.57 12.65
CA LYS A 100 -14.43 -12.47 13.53
C LYS A 100 -14.41 -11.21 14.38
N ASP A 101 -13.24 -10.81 14.86
CA ASP A 101 -13.02 -9.60 15.66
C ASP A 101 -12.78 -8.38 14.77
N TYR A 102 -12.73 -8.57 13.45
CA TYR A 102 -12.74 -7.48 12.49
C TYR A 102 -14.11 -6.83 12.55
N GLU A 103 -14.20 -5.85 13.43
CA GLU A 103 -15.08 -4.72 13.26
C GLU A 103 -14.33 -3.80 12.30
N PRO A 104 -14.88 -3.49 11.11
CA PRO A 104 -14.35 -2.33 10.41
C PRO A 104 -14.40 -1.19 11.42
N GLU A 105 -13.24 -0.55 11.69
CA GLU A 105 -13.20 0.77 12.33
C GLU A 105 -14.45 1.52 11.84
N PRO A 106 -15.27 2.13 12.73
CA PRO A 106 -16.40 2.94 12.28
C PRO A 106 -15.79 3.84 11.25
N ALA A 107 -16.15 3.60 9.99
CA ALA A 107 -15.33 4.07 8.92
C ALA A 107 -15.31 5.58 9.14
N GLY A 108 -14.17 6.13 9.54
CA GLY A 108 -14.09 7.56 9.80
C GLY A 108 -14.35 8.14 8.43
N PRO A 109 -15.49 8.83 8.25
CA PRO A 109 -16.52 8.42 7.30
C PRO A 109 -16.00 7.39 6.28
N ALA A 110 -16.61 6.19 6.23
CA ALA A 110 -16.66 5.52 4.94
C ALA A 110 -17.04 6.65 4.00
N ALA A 111 -16.21 6.91 3.01
CA ALA A 111 -16.78 7.44 1.81
C ALA A 111 -17.79 6.34 1.38
N GLU A 112 -19.02 6.37 1.94
CA GLU A 112 -20.19 6.59 1.09
C GLU A 112 -19.64 7.42 -0.05
N PRO A 113 -19.68 6.97 -1.32
CA PRO A 113 -19.19 7.79 -2.42
C PRO A 113 -19.77 9.16 -2.13
N ALA A 114 -18.91 10.09 -1.68
CA ALA A 114 -19.41 11.36 -1.18
C ALA A 114 -20.28 11.80 -2.34
N GLU A 115 -21.57 12.06 -2.12
CA GLU A 115 -22.43 12.57 -3.19
C GLU A 115 -21.55 13.57 -3.91
N ALA A 116 -21.12 13.20 -5.13
CA ALA A 116 -19.96 13.84 -5.72
C ALA A 116 -20.45 15.25 -5.89
N LYS A 117 -20.01 16.16 -5.02
CA LYS A 117 -20.11 17.56 -5.34
C LYS A 117 -19.21 17.63 -6.55
N ASP A 118 -19.82 17.68 -7.72
CA ASP A 118 -19.11 17.90 -8.96
C ASP A 118 -18.43 19.25 -8.78
N ILE A 119 -17.15 19.21 -8.39
CA ILE A 119 -16.34 20.41 -8.27
C ILE A 119 -15.95 20.73 -9.70
N ALA A 120 -16.40 21.87 -10.22
CA ALA A 120 -15.92 22.35 -11.49
C ALA A 120 -14.39 22.51 -11.42
N ALA A 121 -13.67 22.13 -12.47
CA ALA A 121 -12.20 22.20 -12.48
C ALA A 121 -11.67 23.58 -12.03
N SER A 122 -12.32 24.67 -12.44
CA SER A 122 -11.97 26.05 -12.10
C SER A 122 -12.09 26.39 -10.60
N ASP A 123 -12.94 25.67 -9.88
CA ASP A 123 -13.18 25.88 -8.45
C ASP A 123 -12.34 24.92 -7.59
N ALA A 124 -11.77 23.87 -8.20
CA ALA A 124 -10.99 22.86 -7.51
C ALA A 124 -9.63 23.41 -7.06
N LYS A 125 -9.31 23.20 -5.79
CA LYS A 125 -8.02 23.54 -5.19
C LYS A 125 -7.20 22.27 -5.05
N VAL A 126 -6.20 22.12 -5.92
CA VAL A 126 -5.32 20.95 -5.91
C VAL A 126 -3.96 21.34 -5.38
N PHE A 127 -3.56 20.71 -4.28
CA PHE A 127 -2.29 20.99 -3.62
C PHE A 127 -1.17 20.11 -4.19
N ILE A 128 -0.02 20.69 -4.50
CA ILE A 128 1.16 19.96 -4.94
C ILE A 128 2.19 19.95 -3.81
N VAL A 129 2.48 18.75 -3.30
CA VAL A 129 3.56 18.49 -2.37
C VAL A 129 4.78 18.06 -3.17
N HIS A 130 5.92 18.70 -2.97
CA HIS A 130 7.13 18.37 -3.72
C HIS A 130 8.39 18.54 -2.87
N GLY A 131 9.42 17.80 -3.27
CA GLY A 131 10.77 17.94 -2.77
C GLY A 131 11.61 18.90 -3.62
N HIS A 132 12.81 18.49 -4.00
CA HIS A 132 13.76 19.28 -4.80
C HIS A 132 13.54 19.17 -6.32
N ASP A 133 12.68 18.26 -6.79
CA ASP A 133 12.42 18.10 -8.23
C ASP A 133 11.45 19.17 -8.76
N ASP A 134 11.97 20.38 -8.99
CA ASP A 134 11.24 21.48 -9.62
C ASP A 134 10.74 21.13 -11.03
N GLY A 135 11.41 20.22 -11.74
CA GLY A 135 11.03 19.80 -13.08
C GLY A 135 9.67 19.12 -13.08
N LEU A 136 9.53 18.06 -12.25
CA LEU A 136 8.28 17.33 -12.10
C LEU A 136 7.18 18.22 -11.50
N LYS A 137 7.51 19.02 -10.48
CA LYS A 137 6.58 20.01 -9.89
C LYS A 137 5.95 20.90 -10.96
N ASN A 138 6.79 21.51 -11.81
CA ASN A 138 6.33 22.40 -12.86
C ASN A 138 5.56 21.66 -13.96
N GLU A 139 5.89 20.39 -14.23
CA GLU A 139 5.16 19.56 -15.18
C GLU A 139 3.73 19.26 -14.70
N VAL A 140 3.58 18.93 -13.41
CA VAL A 140 2.28 18.72 -12.76
C VAL A 140 1.47 20.00 -12.71
N ALA A 141 2.08 21.13 -12.30
CA ALA A 141 1.40 22.42 -12.27
C ALA A 141 0.84 22.80 -13.65
N ARG A 142 1.65 22.68 -14.71
CA ARG A 142 1.21 22.94 -16.09
C ARG A 142 0.13 21.97 -16.57
N MET A 143 0.16 20.71 -16.14
CA MET A 143 -0.89 19.75 -16.43
C MET A 143 -2.22 20.19 -15.79
N LEU A 144 -2.21 20.61 -14.53
CA LEU A 144 -3.39 21.10 -13.83
C LEU A 144 -3.94 22.40 -14.47
N GLU A 145 -3.07 23.34 -14.81
CA GLU A 145 -3.46 24.56 -15.55
C GLU A 145 -4.15 24.24 -16.89
N LYS A 146 -3.62 23.25 -17.64
CA LYS A 146 -4.26 22.78 -18.88
C LYS A 146 -5.64 22.20 -18.65
N LEU A 147 -5.93 21.69 -17.46
CA LEU A 147 -7.25 21.18 -17.05
C LEU A 147 -8.14 22.28 -16.45
N ASP A 148 -7.68 23.55 -16.41
CA ASP A 148 -8.36 24.67 -15.75
C ASP A 148 -8.42 24.54 -14.22
N ILE A 149 -7.48 23.80 -13.62
CA ILE A 149 -7.36 23.63 -12.16
C ILE A 149 -6.31 24.59 -11.61
N ASN A 150 -6.63 25.25 -10.49
CA ASN A 150 -5.69 26.09 -9.77
C ASN A 150 -4.81 25.25 -8.82
N ALA A 151 -3.51 25.18 -9.12
CA ALA A 151 -2.54 24.45 -8.31
C ALA A 151 -2.02 25.30 -7.14
N ILE A 152 -2.05 24.74 -5.93
CA ILE A 152 -1.47 25.36 -4.73
C ILE A 152 -0.13 24.69 -4.43
N ILE A 153 0.96 25.48 -4.41
CA ILE A 153 2.32 25.01 -4.13
C ILE A 153 2.83 25.69 -2.85
N LEU A 154 3.10 24.91 -1.79
CA LEU A 154 3.40 25.46 -0.45
C LEU A 154 4.67 26.32 -0.41
N HIS A 155 5.74 25.89 -1.10
CA HIS A 155 7.04 26.56 -1.07
C HIS A 155 7.04 27.96 -1.75
N GLU A 156 5.95 28.33 -2.41
CA GLU A 156 5.79 29.64 -3.06
C GLU A 156 5.01 30.65 -2.18
N GLN A 157 4.48 30.22 -1.02
CA GLN A 157 3.73 31.06 -0.10
C GLN A 157 4.64 31.77 0.93
N ALA A 158 4.34 33.03 1.23
CA ALA A 158 5.17 33.87 2.12
C ALA A 158 5.29 33.28 3.54
N ASN A 159 6.52 33.17 4.04
CA ASN A 159 6.81 32.43 5.26
C ASN A 159 6.20 33.02 6.56
N LYS A 160 5.89 34.32 6.60
CA LYS A 160 5.25 35.08 7.71
C LYS A 160 5.67 34.72 9.16
N GLY A 161 6.84 34.11 9.37
CA GLY A 161 7.30 33.64 10.69
C GLY A 161 6.68 32.31 11.18
N ALA A 162 5.84 31.66 10.39
CA ALA A 162 5.19 30.39 10.74
C ALA A 162 6.10 29.18 10.45
N THR A 163 5.96 28.15 11.27
CA THR A 163 6.59 26.82 11.06
C THR A 163 6.03 26.17 9.79
N THR A 164 6.73 25.17 9.24
CA THR A 164 6.28 24.45 8.04
C THR A 164 4.90 23.80 8.25
N ILE A 165 4.63 23.31 9.46
CA ILE A 165 3.37 22.64 9.82
C ILE A 165 2.20 23.64 9.86
N GLU A 166 2.37 24.82 10.47
CA GLU A 166 1.31 25.84 10.54
C GLU A 166 0.90 26.35 9.15
N LYS A 167 1.86 26.43 8.21
CA LYS A 167 1.56 26.77 6.82
C LYS A 167 0.82 25.65 6.11
N LEU A 168 1.22 24.41 6.36
CA LEU A 168 0.54 23.25 5.83
C LEU A 168 -0.93 23.28 6.28
N GLU A 169 -1.19 23.44 7.58
CA GLU A 169 -2.55 23.52 8.12
C GLU A 169 -3.36 24.68 7.51
N THR A 170 -2.77 25.88 7.42
CA THR A 170 -3.47 27.07 6.90
C THR A 170 -3.84 26.91 5.42
N ASN A 171 -2.93 26.38 4.60
CA ASN A 171 -3.14 26.26 3.16
C ASN A 171 -3.87 24.98 2.77
N ALA A 172 -3.90 23.97 3.64
CA ALA A 172 -4.57 22.70 3.40
C ALA A 172 -6.04 22.70 3.83
N ALA A 173 -6.47 23.64 4.68
CA ALA A 173 -7.84 23.72 5.20
C ALA A 173 -8.94 23.84 4.13
N ASP A 174 -8.59 24.28 2.92
CA ASP A 174 -9.53 24.54 1.82
C ASP A 174 -9.07 23.84 0.53
N VAL A 175 -8.45 22.66 0.65
CA VAL A 175 -7.95 21.84 -0.47
C VAL A 175 -8.92 20.71 -0.77
N ASP A 176 -9.19 20.47 -2.06
CA ASP A 176 -10.08 19.40 -2.52
C ASP A 176 -9.34 18.11 -2.85
N PHE A 177 -8.07 18.22 -3.25
CA PHE A 177 -7.23 17.10 -3.66
C PHE A 177 -5.74 17.41 -3.47
N ALA A 178 -4.93 16.40 -3.21
CA ALA A 178 -3.47 16.56 -3.12
C ALA A 178 -2.72 15.64 -4.09
N ILE A 179 -1.70 16.18 -4.76
CA ILE A 179 -0.73 15.43 -5.55
C ILE A 179 0.62 15.51 -4.85
N VAL A 180 1.19 14.35 -4.50
CA VAL A 180 2.44 14.25 -3.76
C VAL A 180 3.54 13.66 -4.63
N LEU A 181 4.65 14.38 -4.77
CA LEU A 181 5.77 14.00 -5.63
C LEU A 181 6.87 13.34 -4.82
N LEU A 182 6.97 12.01 -4.93
CA LEU A 182 7.98 11.19 -4.29
C LEU A 182 9.17 11.02 -5.24
N THR A 183 10.19 11.86 -5.07
CA THR A 183 11.40 11.93 -5.90
C THR A 183 12.65 11.49 -5.14
N PRO A 184 13.76 11.10 -5.83
CA PRO A 184 14.98 10.60 -5.19
C PRO A 184 15.83 11.73 -4.58
N ASP A 185 15.26 12.43 -3.59
CA ASP A 185 15.83 13.63 -2.99
C ASP A 185 16.90 13.34 -1.93
N ASP A 186 16.66 12.30 -1.14
CA ASP A 186 17.52 11.90 -0.02
C ASP A 186 18.03 10.47 -0.24
N MET A 187 19.01 10.04 0.56
CA MET A 187 19.44 8.64 0.66
C MET A 187 19.07 8.06 2.03
N GLY A 188 18.59 6.83 2.07
CA GLY A 188 18.23 6.13 3.31
C GLY A 188 18.54 4.64 3.28
N TYR A 189 18.45 4.00 4.43
CA TYR A 189 18.53 2.54 4.57
C TYR A 189 17.95 2.08 5.91
N SER A 190 17.53 0.82 5.94
CA SER A 190 17.10 0.17 7.16
C SER A 190 18.31 -0.23 8.02
N VAL A 191 18.29 0.12 9.30
CA VAL A 191 19.34 -0.26 10.26
C VAL A 191 19.54 -1.78 10.29
N SER A 192 18.48 -2.57 10.17
CA SER A 192 18.56 -4.04 10.19
C SER A 192 19.19 -4.65 8.93
N LYS A 193 19.12 -3.92 7.79
CA LYS A 193 19.74 -4.33 6.52
C LYS A 193 21.16 -3.78 6.35
N GLY A 194 21.56 -2.83 7.20
CA GLY A 194 22.90 -2.22 7.20
C GLY A 194 23.12 -1.24 6.06
N GLU A 195 24.26 -0.54 6.10
CA GLU A 195 24.61 0.54 5.15
C GLU A 195 24.73 0.06 3.70
N GLY A 196 25.01 -1.22 3.47
CA GLY A 196 25.02 -1.82 2.13
C GLY A 196 23.66 -1.82 1.42
N SER A 197 22.57 -1.51 2.13
CA SER A 197 21.22 -1.36 1.58
C SER A 197 20.82 0.09 1.29
N LYS A 198 21.79 1.01 1.28
CA LYS A 198 21.58 2.43 0.97
C LYS A 198 20.96 2.60 -0.41
N GLN A 199 19.83 3.30 -0.45
CA GLN A 199 19.06 3.55 -1.67
C GLN A 199 18.46 4.97 -1.64
N PRO A 200 18.14 5.54 -2.82
CA PRO A 200 17.43 6.82 -2.90
C PRO A 200 16.07 6.74 -2.20
N ARG A 201 15.57 7.85 -1.68
CA ARG A 201 14.25 7.94 -1.03
C ARG A 201 13.63 9.31 -1.20
N ALA A 202 12.31 9.38 -1.05
CA ALA A 202 11.60 10.64 -0.92
C ALA A 202 12.08 11.44 0.30
N ARG A 203 12.02 12.76 0.18
CA ARG A 203 12.37 13.66 1.28
C ARG A 203 11.45 13.46 2.47
N GLN A 204 11.99 13.46 3.68
CA GLN A 204 11.20 13.14 4.89
C GLN A 204 10.00 14.07 5.09
N ASN A 205 10.14 15.36 4.79
CA ASN A 205 9.03 16.31 4.87
C ASN A 205 7.88 15.95 3.91
N VAL A 206 8.22 15.52 2.69
CA VAL A 206 7.22 15.07 1.69
C VAL A 206 6.48 13.83 2.20
N VAL A 207 7.17 12.91 2.87
CA VAL A 207 6.55 11.71 3.47
C VAL A 207 5.64 12.10 4.64
N LEU A 208 6.02 13.08 5.45
CA LEU A 208 5.18 13.63 6.51
C LEU A 208 3.90 14.28 5.93
N GLU A 209 4.06 15.11 4.91
CA GLU A 209 2.96 15.80 4.22
C GLU A 209 2.01 14.81 3.53
N LEU A 210 2.53 13.72 2.95
CA LEU A 210 1.72 12.61 2.46
C LEU A 210 0.81 12.04 3.55
N GLY A 211 1.38 11.75 4.73
CA GLY A 211 0.63 11.25 5.88
C GLY A 211 -0.41 12.26 6.37
N PHE A 212 -0.05 13.54 6.40
CA PHE A 212 -0.96 14.64 6.76
C PHE A 212 -2.17 14.71 5.81
N PHE A 213 -1.96 14.74 4.50
CA PHE A 213 -3.06 14.81 3.52
C PHE A 213 -3.94 13.56 3.53
N TYR A 214 -3.37 12.37 3.79
CA TYR A 214 -4.18 11.18 4.00
C TYR A 214 -5.09 11.29 5.22
N GLY A 215 -4.58 11.83 6.34
CA GLY A 215 -5.39 12.03 7.54
C GLY A 215 -6.46 13.10 7.37
N MET A 216 -6.15 14.17 6.62
CA MET A 216 -7.03 15.31 6.44
C MET A 216 -8.09 15.12 5.34
N LEU A 217 -7.70 14.65 4.14
CA LEU A 217 -8.60 14.50 2.98
C LEU A 217 -9.16 13.09 2.82
N GLY A 218 -8.53 12.09 3.46
CA GLY A 218 -8.73 10.69 3.13
C GLY A 218 -7.94 10.26 1.89
N ARG A 219 -7.74 8.94 1.74
CA ARG A 219 -6.88 8.38 0.68
C ARG A 219 -7.43 8.58 -0.74
N SER A 220 -8.74 8.64 -0.91
CA SER A 220 -9.38 8.81 -2.23
C SER A 220 -9.19 10.19 -2.85
N LYS A 221 -8.66 11.15 -2.08
CA LYS A 221 -8.41 12.53 -2.51
C LYS A 221 -6.92 12.88 -2.53
N VAL A 222 -6.06 11.86 -2.51
CA VAL A 222 -4.61 12.03 -2.50
C VAL A 222 -3.98 11.08 -3.50
N CYS A 223 -3.25 11.63 -4.47
CA CYS A 223 -2.49 10.90 -5.46
C CYS A 223 -0.99 11.08 -5.19
N ALA A 224 -0.22 10.00 -5.20
CA ALA A 224 1.23 10.06 -5.06
C ALA A 224 1.92 9.61 -6.34
N ILE A 225 2.80 10.45 -6.88
CA ILE A 225 3.61 10.17 -8.07
C ILE A 225 5.02 9.78 -7.62
N ILE A 226 5.52 8.63 -8.07
CA ILE A 226 6.87 8.15 -7.78
C ILE A 226 7.75 8.32 -9.00
N LYS A 227 8.90 8.99 -8.85
CA LYS A 227 9.90 9.11 -9.91
C LYS A 227 11.17 8.33 -9.55
N GLY A 228 11.57 7.42 -10.44
CA GLY A 228 12.75 6.59 -10.26
C GLY A 228 12.56 5.46 -9.27
N ASP A 229 13.66 4.76 -8.96
CA ASP A 229 13.69 3.66 -8.00
C ASP A 229 14.09 4.21 -6.63
N ILE A 230 13.10 4.33 -5.74
CA ILE A 230 13.26 4.91 -4.40
C ILE A 230 12.70 3.98 -3.33
N GLU A 231 13.23 4.09 -2.11
CA GLU A 231 12.63 3.51 -0.91
C GLU A 231 11.21 4.05 -0.75
N GLN A 232 10.23 3.15 -0.90
CA GLN A 232 8.85 3.46 -0.62
C GLN A 232 8.57 3.31 0.88
N PRO A 233 7.78 4.21 1.47
CA PRO A 233 7.44 4.08 2.89
C PRO A 233 6.65 2.79 3.12
N SER A 234 7.08 2.00 4.11
CA SER A 234 6.85 0.55 4.21
C SER A 234 5.41 0.09 4.52
N ASP A 235 4.47 0.98 4.79
CA ASP A 235 3.13 0.64 5.33
C ASP A 235 1.94 1.25 4.56
N TYR A 236 2.11 1.72 3.33
CA TYR A 236 1.11 2.55 2.62
C TYR A 236 0.37 1.83 1.46
N LEU A 237 0.18 0.51 1.58
CA LEU A 237 -0.41 -0.42 0.59
C LEU A 237 -1.93 -0.28 0.31
N GLY A 238 -2.46 0.93 0.43
CA GLY A 238 -3.86 1.27 0.14
C GLY A 238 -4.04 2.45 -0.81
N SER A 239 -2.96 3.07 -1.24
CA SER A 239 -2.97 4.21 -2.17
C SER A 239 -2.20 3.81 -3.42
N LEU A 240 -2.81 3.93 -4.60
CA LEU A 240 -2.12 3.68 -5.86
C LEU A 240 -1.04 4.74 -6.05
N TYR A 241 0.22 4.32 -5.98
CA TYR A 241 1.33 5.13 -6.46
C TYR A 241 1.33 5.12 -7.99
N ILE A 242 1.37 6.30 -8.60
CA ILE A 242 1.50 6.45 -10.04
C ILE A 242 2.99 6.56 -10.35
N ALA A 243 3.52 5.61 -11.10
CA ALA A 243 4.89 5.71 -11.59
C ALA A 243 5.00 6.84 -12.61
N TYR A 244 5.97 7.73 -12.42
CA TYR A 244 6.35 8.74 -13.40
C TYR A 244 7.05 8.07 -14.59
N ASP A 245 6.57 8.37 -15.78
CA ASP A 245 7.18 7.98 -17.04
C ASP A 245 7.41 9.21 -17.93
N GLU A 246 8.60 9.32 -18.53
CA GLU A 246 8.91 10.42 -19.45
C GLU A 246 7.93 10.55 -20.64
N PRO A 247 7.38 9.46 -21.20
CA PRO A 247 6.35 9.54 -22.24
C PRO A 247 5.05 10.22 -21.79
N GLY A 248 4.78 10.30 -20.47
CA GLY A 248 3.68 11.08 -19.91
C GLY A 248 2.39 10.31 -19.66
N ALA A 249 2.39 8.97 -19.67
CA ALA A 249 1.22 8.16 -19.36
C ALA A 249 0.65 8.44 -17.95
N TRP A 250 1.52 8.81 -17.00
CA TRP A 250 1.17 9.21 -15.65
C TRP A 250 0.12 10.34 -15.60
N LYS A 251 0.12 11.26 -16.58
CA LYS A 251 -0.84 12.38 -16.62
C LYS A 251 -2.27 11.88 -16.75
N TYR A 252 -2.48 10.90 -17.62
CA TYR A 252 -3.80 10.29 -17.80
C TYR A 252 -4.27 9.56 -16.54
N LEU A 253 -3.34 8.88 -15.85
CA LEU A 253 -3.63 8.21 -14.58
C LEU A 253 -4.00 9.22 -13.48
N VAL A 254 -3.26 10.32 -13.35
CA VAL A 254 -3.60 11.42 -12.43
C VAL A 254 -4.98 12.00 -12.77
N GLY A 255 -5.28 12.21 -14.05
CA GLY A 255 -6.59 12.66 -14.49
C GLY A 255 -7.73 11.73 -14.05
N LYS A 256 -7.53 10.42 -14.10
CA LYS A 256 -8.52 9.46 -13.58
C LYS A 256 -8.75 9.60 -12.08
N GLU A 257 -7.69 9.81 -11.31
CA GLU A 257 -7.82 10.02 -9.86
C GLU A 257 -8.55 11.32 -9.52
N LEU A 258 -8.32 12.41 -10.28
CA LEU A 258 -9.06 13.66 -10.13
C LEU A 258 -10.57 13.46 -10.38
N ILE A 259 -10.93 12.71 -11.44
CA ILE A 259 -12.35 12.37 -11.72
C ILE A 259 -12.93 11.51 -10.60
N ALA A 260 -12.19 10.49 -10.14
CA ALA A 260 -12.63 9.63 -9.05
C ALA A 260 -12.84 10.39 -7.73
N ALA A 261 -12.13 11.50 -7.54
CA ALA A 261 -12.31 12.41 -6.41
C ALA A 261 -13.48 13.42 -6.58
N GLY A 262 -14.20 13.38 -7.71
CA GLY A 262 -15.34 14.27 -7.99
C GLY A 262 -14.97 15.60 -8.65
N ILE A 263 -13.76 15.72 -9.22
CA ILE A 263 -13.33 16.93 -9.93
C ILE A 263 -13.68 16.78 -11.42
N GLY A 264 -14.54 17.67 -11.92
CA GLY A 264 -15.03 17.68 -13.29
C GLY A 264 -13.98 18.19 -14.27
N ILE A 265 -13.08 17.31 -14.71
CA ILE A 265 -12.07 17.60 -15.73
C ILE A 265 -12.38 16.99 -17.10
N ASP A 266 -11.79 17.53 -18.15
CA ASP A 266 -11.78 16.95 -19.49
C ASP A 266 -10.43 16.29 -19.81
N LEU A 267 -10.41 14.94 -19.87
CA LEU A 267 -9.20 14.17 -20.17
C LEU A 267 -8.66 14.40 -21.58
N HIS A 268 -9.46 14.91 -22.53
CA HIS A 268 -8.99 15.19 -23.89
C HIS A 268 -8.03 16.39 -23.96
N ARG A 269 -7.90 17.16 -22.87
CA ARG A 269 -6.99 18.30 -22.75
C ARG A 269 -5.55 17.91 -22.33
N LEU A 270 -5.29 16.63 -22.07
CA LEU A 270 -4.00 16.10 -21.60
C LEU A 270 -3.04 15.72 -22.73
#